data_AF-A0A3D1IFP0-F1
#
_entry.id   AF-A0A3D1IFP0-F1
#
_cell.length_a   1.000
_cell.length_b   1.000
_cell.length_c   1.000
_cell.angle_alpha   90.00
_cell.angle_beta   90.00
_cell.angle_gamma   90.00
#
_symmetry.space_group_name_H-M   'P 1'
#
loop_
_entity.id
_entity.type
_entity.pdbx_description
1 polymer ?
#
loop_
_entity_poly.entity_id
_entity_poly.type
_entity_poly.pdbx_seq_one_letter_code
_entity_poly.pdbx_strand_id
1 'polypeptide(L)'
;YGRAVDEARRLGVSQVLDGFNVDDRGDHRPGRQAAREQGVRSPLDELGFTKADVREAAKRRGLPIWDKPALACLSSRFPYGTAITRERLTRVATCERALR
;
A
#
# COMPACT_ATOMS: atom_id res chain seq x y z
N TYR A 1 4.04 -0.26 10.42
CA TYR A 1 3.88 -1.72 10.63
C TYR A 1 3.74 -2.13 12.10
N GLY A 2 4.30 -1.41 13.09
CA GLY A 2 4.19 -1.76 14.52
C GLY A 2 2.79 -2.19 14.99
N ARG A 3 1.75 -1.37 14.74
CA ARG A 3 0.36 -1.73 15.09
C ARG A 3 -0.11 -3.07 14.51
N ALA A 4 0.27 -3.40 13.28
CA ALA A 4 -0.13 -4.65 12.64
C ALA A 4 0.59 -5.85 13.26
N VAL A 5 1.86 -5.68 13.66
CA VAL A 5 2.64 -6.72 14.36
C VAL A 5 2.10 -6.96 15.76
N ASP A 6 1.77 -5.90 16.50
CA ASP A 6 1.16 -6.02 17.83
C ASP A 6 -0.17 -6.77 17.78
N GLU A 7 -0.99 -6.48 16.76
CA GLU A 7 -2.25 -7.18 16.54
C GLU A 7 -2.04 -8.64 16.13
N ALA A 8 -1.07 -8.94 15.27
CA ALA A 8 -0.73 -10.31 14.90
C ALA A 8 -0.34 -11.13 16.14
N ARG A 9 0.48 -10.55 17.04
CA ARG A 9 0.83 -11.19 18.33
C ARG A 9 -0.40 -11.46 19.18
N ARG A 10 -1.30 -10.48 19.30
CA ARG A 10 -2.56 -10.62 20.06
C ARG A 10 -3.44 -11.76 19.53
N LEU A 11 -3.44 -11.96 18.21
CA LEU A 11 -4.22 -12.99 17.52
C LEU A 11 -3.50 -14.36 17.45
N GLY A 12 -2.26 -14.47 17.94
CA GLY A 12 -1.45 -15.69 17.79
C GLY A 12 -1.03 -15.96 16.35
N VAL A 13 -1.04 -14.94 15.48
CA VAL A 13 -0.63 -15.02 14.08
C VAL A 13 0.88 -14.75 13.99
N SER A 14 1.59 -15.66 13.33
CA SER A 14 3.06 -15.63 13.27
C SER A 14 3.63 -14.61 12.29
N GLN A 15 2.85 -14.16 11.31
CA GLN A 15 3.33 -13.37 10.19
C GLN A 15 2.32 -12.31 9.75
N VAL A 16 2.83 -11.12 9.46
CA VAL A 16 2.09 -10.06 8.79
C VAL A 16 2.49 -10.08 7.32
N LEU A 17 1.49 -10.08 6.43
CA LEU A 17 1.68 -10.02 4.99
C LEU A 17 1.22 -8.66 4.47
N ASP A 18 1.94 -8.10 3.51
CA ASP A 18 1.50 -6.92 2.77
C ASP A 18 1.33 -7.16 1.27
N GLY A 19 0.77 -6.16 0.60
CA GLY A 19 0.46 -6.21 -0.83
C GLY A 19 1.58 -5.71 -1.75
N PHE A 20 2.81 -5.56 -1.25
CA PHE A 20 3.92 -5.11 -2.08
C PHE A 20 4.21 -6.14 -3.18
N ASN A 21 4.29 -5.69 -4.42
CA ASN A 21 4.46 -6.53 -5.62
C ASN A 21 5.68 -6.06 -6.46
N VAL A 22 5.97 -6.75 -7.56
CA VAL A 22 7.16 -6.48 -8.38
C VAL A 22 7.18 -5.06 -8.95
N ASP A 23 6.04 -4.55 -9.41
CA ASP A 23 5.96 -3.20 -10.00
C ASP A 23 6.23 -2.10 -8.98
N ASP A 24 6.03 -2.39 -7.68
CA ASP A 24 6.30 -1.43 -6.61
C ASP A 24 7.80 -1.24 -6.32
N ARG A 25 8.70 -2.08 -6.88
CA ARG A 25 10.16 -1.99 -6.68
C ARG A 25 10.77 -0.69 -7.21
N GLY A 26 10.18 -0.11 -8.26
CA GLY A 26 10.63 1.15 -8.85
C GLY A 26 10.20 2.40 -8.07
N ASP A 27 9.25 2.27 -7.15
CA ASP A 27 8.73 3.38 -6.36
C ASP A 27 9.58 3.64 -5.11
N HIS A 28 9.84 4.91 -4.81
CA HIS A 28 10.43 5.28 -3.53
C HIS A 28 9.41 5.12 -2.39
N ARG A 29 9.44 3.95 -1.74
CA ARG A 29 8.55 3.59 -0.63
C ARG A 29 9.34 3.34 0.66
N PRO A 30 9.68 4.39 1.43
CA PRO A 30 10.46 4.26 2.66
C PRO A 30 9.80 3.33 3.69
N GLY A 31 8.46 3.21 3.64
CA GLY A 31 7.71 2.26 4.47
C GLY A 31 8.10 0.79 4.26
N ARG A 32 8.63 0.40 3.09
CA ARG A 32 9.03 -0.99 2.82
C ARG A 32 10.18 -1.44 3.69
N GLN A 33 11.16 -0.57 3.95
CA GLN A 33 12.25 -0.88 4.85
C GLN A 33 11.72 -1.14 6.27
N ALA A 34 10.86 -0.26 6.77
CA ALA A 34 10.21 -0.45 8.06
C ALA A 34 9.32 -1.71 8.13
N ALA A 35 8.76 -2.16 7.01
CA ALA A 35 8.05 -3.44 6.93
C ALA A 35 9.02 -4.62 7.19
N ARG A 36 10.13 -4.64 6.47
CA ARG A 36 11.15 -5.70 6.55
C ARG A 36 11.79 -5.78 7.93
N GLU A 37 12.11 -4.64 8.54
CA GLU A 37 12.66 -4.56 9.90
C GLU A 37 11.70 -5.13 10.95
N GLN A 38 10.39 -5.12 10.66
CA GLN A 38 9.33 -5.67 11.51
C GLN A 38 8.97 -7.13 11.15
N GLY A 39 9.73 -7.76 10.24
CA GLY A 39 9.48 -9.14 9.81
C GLY A 39 8.27 -9.31 8.89
N VAL A 40 7.73 -8.22 8.32
CA VAL A 40 6.61 -8.29 7.37
C VAL A 40 7.08 -8.93 6.07
N ARG A 41 6.26 -9.84 5.54
CA ARG A 41 6.53 -10.55 4.29
C ARG A 41 5.68 -9.97 3.15
N SER A 42 6.20 -10.04 1.94
CA SER A 42 5.55 -9.52 0.73
C SER A 42 5.45 -10.64 -0.32
N PRO A 43 4.53 -11.61 -0.16
CA PRO A 43 4.51 -12.82 -0.99
C PRO A 43 4.35 -12.54 -2.48
N LEU A 44 3.62 -11.48 -2.84
CA LEU A 44 3.44 -11.10 -4.25
C LEU A 44 4.78 -10.70 -4.87
N ASP A 45 5.59 -9.92 -4.17
CA ASP A 45 6.94 -9.56 -4.59
C ASP A 45 7.93 -10.75 -4.56
N GLU A 46 7.85 -11.58 -3.53
CA GLU A 46 8.71 -12.76 -3.34
C GLU A 46 8.48 -13.83 -4.43
N LEU A 47 7.23 -13.98 -4.89
CA LEU A 47 6.83 -14.91 -5.94
C LEU A 47 6.90 -14.29 -7.34
N GLY A 48 7.34 -13.04 -7.47
CA GLY A 48 7.49 -12.38 -8.78
C GLY A 48 6.18 -11.92 -9.42
N PHE A 49 5.10 -11.76 -8.65
CA PHE A 49 3.83 -11.25 -9.17
C PHE A 49 3.92 -9.77 -9.51
N THR A 50 3.57 -9.46 -10.75
CA THR A 50 3.26 -8.11 -11.19
C THR A 50 1.83 -7.75 -10.82
N LYS A 51 1.49 -6.46 -10.93
CA LYS A 51 0.14 -5.95 -10.79
C LYS A 51 -0.81 -6.58 -11.82
N ALA A 52 -0.33 -6.87 -13.02
CA ALA A 52 -1.14 -7.58 -14.02
C ALA A 52 -1.50 -8.99 -13.54
N ASP A 53 -0.55 -9.74 -13.00
CA ASP A 53 -0.75 -11.09 -12.47
C ASP A 53 -1.74 -11.08 -11.29
N VAL A 54 -1.61 -10.09 -10.39
CA VAL A 54 -2.52 -9.92 -9.25
C VAL A 54 -3.96 -9.67 -9.74
N ARG A 55 -4.14 -8.81 -10.74
CA ARG A 55 -5.46 -8.50 -11.30
C ARG A 55 -6.07 -9.70 -12.02
N GLU A 56 -5.28 -10.43 -12.81
CA GLU A 56 -5.73 -11.65 -13.48
C GLU A 56 -6.11 -12.74 -12.45
N ALA A 57 -5.29 -12.94 -11.42
CA ALA A 57 -5.57 -13.89 -10.34
C ALA A 57 -6.84 -13.52 -9.56
N ALA A 58 -7.07 -12.23 -9.28
CA ALA A 58 -8.28 -11.74 -8.65
C ALA A 58 -9.51 -11.96 -9.55
N LYS A 59 -9.40 -11.65 -10.85
CA LYS A 59 -10.47 -11.85 -11.84
C LYS A 59 -10.85 -13.32 -11.98
N ARG A 60 -9.86 -14.22 -12.07
CA ARG A 60 -10.09 -15.69 -12.13
C ARG A 60 -10.77 -16.23 -10.87
N ARG A 61 -10.55 -15.60 -9.71
CA ARG A 61 -11.22 -15.92 -8.45
C ARG A 61 -12.57 -15.23 -8.27
N GLY A 62 -13.04 -14.47 -9.26
CA GLY A 62 -14.32 -13.74 -9.18
C GLY A 62 -14.31 -12.60 -8.17
N LEU A 63 -13.14 -12.08 -7.77
CA LEU A 63 -13.06 -10.96 -6.84
C LEU A 63 -13.51 -9.67 -7.54
N PRO A 64 -14.53 -8.95 -7.04
CA PRO A 64 -15.07 -7.76 -7.70
C PRO A 64 -14.08 -6.58 -7.72
N ILE A 65 -13.03 -6.66 -6.90
CA ILE A 65 -11.98 -5.65 -6.75
C ILE A 65 -10.83 -5.78 -7.76
N TRP A 66 -10.94 -6.70 -8.72
CA TRP A 66 -9.83 -7.05 -9.62
C TRP A 66 -9.30 -5.85 -10.43
N ASP A 67 -10.15 -4.86 -10.75
CA ASP A 67 -9.73 -3.64 -11.48
C ASP A 67 -9.72 -2.38 -10.60
N LYS A 68 -9.47 -2.54 -9.30
CA LYS A 68 -9.38 -1.38 -8.40
C LYS A 68 -8.18 -0.49 -8.79
N PRO A 69 -8.38 0.83 -9.02
CA PRO A 69 -7.28 1.75 -9.24
C PRO A 69 -6.35 1.83 -8.03
N ALA A 70 -5.05 2.04 -8.27
CA ALA A 70 -4.12 2.30 -7.18
C ALA A 70 -4.41 3.68 -6.57
N LEU A 71 -4.47 3.74 -5.24
CA LEU A 71 -4.69 4.98 -4.51
C LEU A 71 -3.39 5.37 -3.82
N ALA A 72 -2.75 6.43 -4.32
CA ALA A 72 -1.62 7.04 -3.64
C ALA A 72 -2.10 7.92 -2.47
N CYS A 73 -1.34 7.92 -1.38
CA CYS A 73 -1.59 8.80 -0.24
C CYS A 73 -1.66 10.27 -0.69
N LEU A 74 -2.57 11.07 -0.10
CA LEU A 74 -2.68 12.51 -0.38
C LEU A 74 -1.38 13.28 -0.13
N SER A 75 -0.51 12.77 0.76
CA SER A 75 0.80 13.38 1.01
C SER A 75 1.71 13.36 -0.22
N SER A 76 1.47 12.49 -1.20
CA SER A 76 2.28 12.42 -2.43
C SER A 76 2.12 13.64 -3.35
N ARG A 77 1.18 14.54 -3.05
CA ARG A 77 0.92 15.77 -3.81
C ARG A 77 1.77 16.95 -3.31
N PHE A 78 2.56 16.73 -2.26
CA PHE A 78 3.40 17.76 -1.65
C PHE A 78 4.88 17.44 -1.90
N PRO A 79 5.71 18.44 -2.26
CA PRO A 79 7.15 18.27 -2.33
C PRO A 79 7.74 17.80 -1.00
N TYR A 80 8.84 17.05 -1.04
CA TYR A 80 9.57 16.65 0.16
C TYR A 80 9.99 17.87 1.01
N GLY A 81 9.99 17.69 2.33
CA GLY A 81 10.22 18.78 3.28
C GLY A 81 8.99 19.64 3.58
N THR A 82 7.89 19.48 2.82
CA THR A 82 6.65 20.20 3.11
C THR A 82 5.95 19.59 4.32
N ALA A 83 5.69 20.42 5.34
CA ALA A 83 4.92 19.99 6.50
C ALA A 83 3.49 19.58 6.10
N ILE A 84 3.12 18.35 6.43
CA ILE A 84 1.78 17.80 6.18
C ILE A 84 0.85 18.21 7.32
N THR A 85 -0.23 18.92 7.00
CA THR A 85 -1.27 19.32 7.96
C THR A 85 -2.64 18.84 7.51
N ARG A 86 -3.56 18.66 8.46
CA ARG A 86 -4.95 18.26 8.18
C ARG A 86 -5.62 19.20 7.18
N GLU A 87 -5.43 20.50 7.34
CA GLU A 87 -6.00 21.52 6.46
C GLU A 87 -5.50 21.36 5.01
N ARG A 88 -4.17 21.22 4.83
CA ARG A 88 -3.56 21.02 3.50
C ARG A 88 -4.06 19.74 2.82
N LEU A 89 -4.13 18.63 3.56
CA LEU A 89 -4.67 17.37 3.04
C LEU A 89 -6.14 17.50 2.65
N THR A 90 -6.94 18.20 3.45
CA THR A 90 -8.38 18.41 3.19
C THR A 90 -8.59 19.25 1.94
N ARG A 91 -7.77 20.29 1.75
CA ARG A 91 -7.80 21.11 0.53
C ARG A 91 -7.51 20.26 -0.71
N VAL A 92 -6.43 19.47 -0.71
CA VAL A 92 -6.09 18.58 -1.83
C VAL A 92 -7.20 17.56 -2.10
N ALA A 93 -7.72 16.90 -1.06
CA ALA A 93 -8.80 15.93 -1.19
C ALA A 93 -10.06 16.56 -1.81
N THR A 94 -10.39 17.79 -1.42
CA THR A 94 -11.57 18.52 -1.93
C THR A 94 -11.36 18.90 -3.39
N CYS A 95 -10.18 19.41 -3.76
CA CYS A 95 -9.85 19.72 -5.15
C CYS A 95 -9.88 18.48 -6.04
N GLU A 96 -9.25 17.37 -5.63
CA GLU A 96 -9.28 16.14 -6.43
C GLU A 96 -10.70 15.59 -6.59
N ARG A 97 -11.55 15.70 -5.56
CA ARG A 97 -12.95 15.25 -5.66
C ARG A 97 -13.78 16.10 -6.61
N ALA A 98 -13.50 17.39 -6.73
CA ALA A 98 -14.22 18.29 -7.65
C ALA A 98 -13.82 18.08 -9.13
N LEU A 99 -12.66 17.47 -9.39
CA LEU A 99 -12.13 17.25 -10.75
C LEU A 99 -12.37 15.82 -11.27
N ARG A 100 -12.96 14.94 -10.47
CA ARG A 100 -13.30 13.55 -10.83
C ARG A 100 -14.75 13.44 -11.21
#